data_AF-A0A1F8EL95-F1
#
_entry.id   AF-A0A1F8EL95-F1
#
_cell.length_a   1.000
_cell.length_b   1.000
_cell.length_c   1.000
_cell.angle_alpha   90.00
_cell.angle_beta   90.00
_cell.angle_gamma   90.00
#
_symmetry.space_group_name_H-M   'P 1'
#
loop_
_entity.id
_entity.type
_entity.pdbx_description
1 polymer ?
#
loop_
_entity_poly.entity_id
_entity_poly.type
_entity_poly.pdbx_seq_one_letter_code
_entity_poly.pdbx_strand_id
1 'polypeptide(L)'
;MKTPWLIQRCELGNGKLKYDYMGSTEFEVGDQSKSLKRIFAQGIETGVTTINVESAQTTLSAGGGMTSQSTYRQFADVRVYMVAGKGFNFADYQTYLQQLADHKLRLQEGTYFDYRVKAQVGNKPELRSFSLTNAWFDFQNDVLWTLTEDDQKNLLSVLEDIKQTWASK
;
A
#
# COMPACT_ATOMS: atom_id res chain seq x y z
N MET A 1 -17.47 5.79 3.05
CA MET A 1 -16.21 5.06 3.24
C MET A 1 -16.13 4.60 4.69
N LYS A 2 -15.63 3.40 4.96
CA LYS A 2 -15.49 2.82 6.31
C LYS A 2 -14.06 3.03 6.80
N THR A 3 -13.87 3.14 8.12
CA THR A 3 -12.52 3.09 8.69
C THR A 3 -11.91 1.71 8.39
N PRO A 4 -10.72 1.62 7.78
CA PRO A 4 -10.09 0.34 7.49
C PRO A 4 -9.82 -0.42 8.79
N TRP A 5 -10.27 -1.66 8.84
CA TRP A 5 -10.03 -2.57 9.97
C TRP A 5 -9.17 -3.76 9.53
N LEU A 6 -9.41 -4.26 8.31
CA LEU A 6 -8.68 -5.39 7.75
C LEU A 6 -8.20 -5.05 6.34
N ILE A 7 -6.88 -5.10 6.17
CA ILE A 7 -6.20 -4.79 4.91
C ILE A 7 -5.34 -6.00 4.57
N GLN A 8 -5.63 -6.61 3.43
CA GLN A 8 -4.86 -7.72 2.92
C GLN A 8 -3.54 -7.21 2.34
N ARG A 9 -2.42 -7.72 2.84
CA ARG A 9 -1.11 -7.53 2.23
C ARG A 9 -1.00 -8.41 0.99
N CYS A 10 -0.43 -7.89 -0.08
CA CYS A 10 -0.33 -8.59 -1.36
C CYS A 10 1.09 -8.52 -1.94
N GLU A 11 1.45 -9.58 -2.66
CA GLU A 11 2.62 -9.64 -3.54
C GLU A 11 2.13 -9.65 -4.99
N LEU A 12 2.51 -8.60 -5.73
CA LEU A 12 2.43 -8.52 -7.18
C LEU A 12 3.74 -9.05 -7.76
N GLY A 13 3.63 -10.16 -8.49
CA GLY A 13 4.78 -10.78 -9.14
C GLY A 13 4.36 -11.90 -10.07
N ASN A 14 5.12 -12.08 -11.17
CA ASN A 14 4.87 -13.13 -12.16
C ASN A 14 3.44 -13.10 -12.74
N GLY A 15 2.90 -11.91 -12.99
CA GLY A 15 1.53 -11.73 -13.51
C GLY A 15 0.43 -12.21 -12.55
N LYS A 16 0.71 -12.25 -11.24
CA LYS A 16 -0.25 -12.71 -10.22
C LYS A 16 -0.30 -11.72 -9.06
N LEU A 17 -1.49 -11.64 -8.47
CA LEU A 17 -1.73 -11.02 -7.17
C LEU A 17 -1.85 -12.15 -6.15
N LYS A 18 -0.83 -12.31 -5.31
CA LYS A 18 -0.82 -13.28 -4.21
C LYS A 18 -1.15 -12.58 -2.91
N TYR A 19 -2.04 -13.17 -2.12
CA TYR A 19 -2.31 -12.69 -0.77
C TYR A 19 -1.25 -13.23 0.18
N ASP A 20 -0.63 -12.34 0.95
CA ASP A 20 0.27 -12.72 2.04
C ASP A 20 -0.59 -13.24 3.20
N TYR A 21 -0.54 -14.55 3.41
CA TYR A 21 -1.40 -15.23 4.37
C TYR A 21 -0.91 -14.98 5.79
N MET A 22 -1.56 -14.03 6.46
CA MET A 22 -1.45 -13.89 7.92
C MET A 22 -2.66 -14.58 8.57
N GLY A 23 -2.40 -15.23 9.69
CA GLY A 23 -3.21 -16.31 10.26
C GLY A 23 -4.66 -15.99 10.69
N SER A 24 -5.23 -14.83 10.39
CA SER A 24 -6.67 -14.56 10.61
C SER A 24 -7.51 -14.45 9.32
N THR A 25 -6.89 -14.51 8.13
CA THR A 25 -7.60 -14.48 6.83
C THR A 25 -8.41 -15.75 6.52
N GLU A 26 -8.27 -16.80 7.35
CA GLU A 26 -9.09 -18.03 7.29
C GLU A 26 -10.59 -17.81 7.50
N PHE A 27 -10.98 -16.69 8.12
CA PHE A 27 -12.37 -16.45 8.52
C PHE A 27 -13.16 -15.57 7.54
N GLU A 28 -12.52 -15.00 6.52
CA GLU A 28 -13.17 -14.10 5.54
C GLU A 28 -13.07 -14.61 4.09
N VAL A 29 -13.08 -15.94 3.93
CA VAL A 29 -13.00 -16.60 2.62
C VAL A 29 -14.06 -16.02 1.67
N GLY A 30 -13.59 -15.34 0.63
CA GLY A 30 -14.41 -14.85 -0.47
C GLY A 30 -14.76 -13.35 -0.42
N ASP A 31 -14.42 -12.63 0.64
CA ASP A 31 -14.69 -11.19 0.72
C ASP A 31 -13.81 -10.37 -0.23
N GLN A 32 -12.57 -10.81 -0.47
CA GLN A 32 -11.72 -10.26 -1.53
C GLN A 32 -12.38 -10.43 -2.90
N SER A 33 -12.90 -11.62 -3.19
CA SER A 33 -13.59 -11.89 -4.46
C SER A 33 -14.86 -11.08 -4.63
N LYS A 34 -15.65 -10.89 -3.56
CA LYS A 34 -16.84 -10.04 -3.59
C LYS A 34 -16.48 -8.58 -3.84
N SER A 35 -15.41 -8.09 -3.20
CA SER A 35 -14.89 -6.73 -3.42
C SER A 35 -14.43 -6.52 -4.86
N LEU A 36 -13.63 -7.43 -5.41
CA LEU A 36 -13.22 -7.38 -6.81
C LEU A 36 -14.42 -7.37 -7.77
N LYS A 37 -15.45 -8.19 -7.52
CA LYS A 37 -16.69 -8.16 -8.31
C LYS A 37 -17.38 -6.79 -8.29
N ARG A 38 -17.41 -6.10 -7.14
CA ARG A 38 -17.97 -4.74 -7.04
C ARG A 38 -17.15 -3.73 -7.84
N ILE A 39 -15.83 -3.77 -7.70
CA ILE A 39 -14.91 -2.93 -8.50
C ILE A 39 -15.14 -3.15 -10.00
N PHE A 40 -15.18 -4.41 -10.44
CA PHE A 40 -15.37 -4.74 -11.86
C PHE A 40 -16.75 -4.32 -12.38
N ALA A 41 -17.80 -4.45 -11.56
CA ALA A 41 -19.16 -4.03 -11.92
C ALA A 41 -19.29 -2.51 -12.07
N GLN A 42 -18.56 -1.73 -11.26
CA GLN A 42 -18.49 -0.27 -11.37
C GLN A 42 -17.59 0.18 -12.53
N GLY A 43 -16.63 -0.67 -12.92
CA GLY A 43 -15.56 -0.35 -13.85
C GLY A 43 -14.33 0.13 -13.08
N ILE A 44 -13.14 -0.32 -13.49
CA ILE A 44 -11.89 0.03 -12.83
C ILE A 44 -11.55 1.51 -13.10
N GLU A 45 -11.16 2.21 -12.05
CA GLU A 45 -10.66 3.58 -12.06
C GLU A 45 -9.35 3.65 -11.27
N THR A 46 -8.43 4.51 -11.70
CA THR A 46 -7.16 4.74 -11.04
C THR A 46 -7.09 6.14 -10.46
N GLY A 47 -6.35 6.26 -9.37
CA GLY A 47 -6.09 7.53 -8.73
C GLY A 47 -4.69 7.57 -8.16
N VAL A 48 -4.25 8.77 -7.81
CA VAL A 48 -3.00 8.97 -7.08
C VAL A 48 -3.27 9.94 -5.96
N THR A 49 -2.74 9.65 -4.79
CA THR A 49 -2.72 10.58 -3.66
C THR A 49 -1.31 10.68 -3.08
N THR A 50 -1.11 11.66 -2.20
CA THR A 50 0.17 11.89 -1.56
C THR A 50 0.00 11.83 -0.05
N ILE A 51 0.94 11.17 0.63
CA ILE A 51 1.06 11.15 2.08
C ILE A 51 2.40 11.76 2.48
N ASN A 52 2.46 12.33 3.67
CA ASN A 52 3.66 12.93 4.23
C ASN A 52 4.33 11.96 5.19
N VAL A 53 5.61 11.66 4.99
CA VAL A 53 6.35 10.71 5.82
C VAL A 53 7.60 11.40 6.36
N GLU A 54 7.84 11.24 7.66
CA GLU A 54 9.06 11.72 8.30
C GLU A 54 10.29 10.92 7.79
N SER A 55 11.25 11.61 7.21
CA SER A 55 12.55 11.10 6.80
C SER A 55 13.64 11.57 7.76
N ALA A 56 14.55 10.66 8.11
CA ALA A 56 15.73 10.95 8.89
C ALA A 56 16.94 11.09 7.96
N GLN A 57 17.33 12.33 7.62
CA GLN A 57 18.57 12.56 6.89
C GLN A 57 19.74 12.68 7.86
N THR A 58 20.77 11.88 7.60
CA THR A 58 22.05 11.97 8.32
C THR A 58 23.07 12.64 7.42
N THR A 59 23.49 13.85 7.78
CA THR A 59 24.61 14.53 7.13
C THR A 59 25.88 14.31 7.94
N LEU A 60 26.95 13.91 7.24
CA LEU A 60 28.30 13.85 7.79
C LEU A 60 29.04 15.09 7.31
N SER A 61 29.52 15.91 8.25
CA SER A 61 30.37 17.05 7.95
C SER A 61 31.78 16.75 8.44
N ALA A 62 32.77 16.87 7.55
CA ALA A 62 34.18 16.76 7.88
C ALA A 62 34.75 18.16 8.14
N GLY A 63 35.18 18.42 9.38
CA GLY A 63 35.84 19.67 9.75
C GLY A 63 36.98 19.39 10.72
N GLY A 64 38.21 19.79 10.36
CA GLY A 64 39.35 19.87 11.30
C GLY A 64 39.66 18.59 12.10
N GLY A 65 39.58 17.41 11.50
CA GLY A 65 39.95 16.14 12.15
C GLY A 65 38.86 15.48 13.01
N MET A 66 37.67 16.07 13.13
CA MET A 66 36.48 15.42 13.71
C MET A 66 35.34 15.35 12.69
N THR A 67 34.72 14.18 12.57
CA THR A 67 33.44 13.99 11.87
C THR A 67 32.30 14.28 12.83
N SER A 68 31.48 15.29 12.55
CA SER A 68 30.22 15.50 13.27
C SER A 68 29.07 14.88 12.49
N GLN A 69 28.24 14.08 13.15
CA GLN A 69 27.00 13.55 12.61
C GLN A 69 25.84 14.41 13.09
N SER A 70 25.08 15.01 12.17
CA SER A 70 23.83 15.70 12.48
C SER A 70 22.67 14.98 11.80
N THR A 71 21.61 14.72 12.56
CA THR A 71 20.37 14.12 12.05
C THR A 71 19.27 15.17 12.11
N TYR A 72 18.67 15.46 10.95
CA TYR A 72 17.54 16.37 10.83
C TYR A 72 16.29 15.59 10.41
N ARG A 73 15.13 16.01 10.94
CA ARG A 73 13.82 15.49 10.59
C ARG A 73 13.23 16.35 9.48
N GLN A 74 12.87 15.74 8.37
CA GLN A 74 12.16 16.39 7.28
C GLN A 74 10.94 15.58 6.89
N PHE A 75 9.88 16.23 6.40
CA PHE A 75 8.77 15.51 5.76
C PHE A 75 9.05 15.36 4.27
N ALA A 76 8.84 14.15 3.77
CA ALA A 76 8.91 13.81 2.37
C ALA A 76 7.53 13.36 1.87
N ASP A 77 7.17 13.81 0.68
CA ASP A 77 5.96 13.39 -0.02
C ASP A 77 6.16 12.01 -0.64
N VAL A 78 5.26 11.08 -0.32
CA VAL A 78 5.20 9.74 -0.90
C VAL A 78 3.91 9.62 -1.71
N ARG A 79 4.04 9.29 -3.00
CA ARG A 79 2.90 9.02 -3.88
C ARG A 79 2.37 7.62 -3.64
N VAL A 80 1.05 7.51 -3.47
CA VAL A 80 0.33 6.24 -3.35
C VAL A 80 -0.56 6.10 -4.58
N TYR A 81 -0.34 5.03 -5.32
CA TYR A 81 -1.02 4.75 -6.58
C TYR A 81 -2.16 3.78 -6.33
N MET A 82 -3.39 4.19 -6.64
CA MET A 82 -4.61 3.52 -6.18
C MET A 82 -5.42 2.99 -7.35
N VAL A 83 -6.15 1.91 -7.10
CA VAL A 83 -7.09 1.28 -8.04
C VAL A 83 -8.38 0.96 -7.28
N ALA A 84 -9.52 1.41 -7.81
CA ALA A 84 -10.84 1.22 -7.21
C ALA A 84 -11.92 1.12 -8.29
N GLY A 85 -13.18 0.99 -7.90
CA GLY A 85 -14.31 1.13 -8.82
C GLY A 85 -14.61 2.61 -9.15
N LYS A 86 -15.24 2.86 -10.30
CA LYS A 86 -15.61 4.22 -10.74
C LYS A 86 -16.42 4.97 -9.68
N GLY A 87 -16.07 6.23 -9.48
CA GLY A 87 -16.73 7.12 -8.52
C GLY A 87 -16.16 7.01 -7.10
N PHE A 88 -15.05 6.28 -6.93
CA PHE A 88 -14.30 6.27 -5.69
C PHE A 88 -13.61 7.62 -5.45
N ASN A 89 -13.77 8.17 -4.25
CA ASN A 89 -13.09 9.41 -3.89
C ASN A 89 -11.69 9.12 -3.30
N PHE A 90 -10.66 9.19 -4.16
CA PHE A 90 -9.27 8.96 -3.77
C PHE A 90 -8.74 9.98 -2.75
N ALA A 91 -9.23 11.22 -2.79
CA ALA A 91 -8.81 12.26 -1.86
C ALA A 91 -9.32 11.95 -0.44
N ASP A 92 -10.56 11.47 -0.30
CA ASP A 92 -11.12 11.11 1.01
C ASP A 92 -10.36 9.94 1.65
N TYR A 93 -9.89 8.98 0.85
CA TYR A 93 -9.13 7.83 1.36
C TYR A 93 -7.70 8.16 1.77
N GLN A 94 -7.15 9.30 1.30
CA GLN A 94 -5.80 9.77 1.65
C GLN A 94 -5.59 9.83 3.16
N THR A 95 -6.61 10.26 3.91
CA THR A 95 -6.53 10.40 5.37
C THR A 95 -6.29 9.05 6.06
N TYR A 96 -6.84 7.95 5.52
CA TYR A 96 -6.56 6.61 6.04
C TYR A 96 -5.16 6.14 5.68
N LEU A 97 -4.68 6.43 4.47
CA LEU A 97 -3.30 6.12 4.08
C LEU A 97 -2.28 6.86 4.95
N GLN A 98 -2.53 8.12 5.28
CA GLN A 98 -1.70 8.88 6.21
C GLN A 98 -1.69 8.23 7.60
N GLN A 99 -2.85 7.83 8.13
CA GLN A 99 -2.92 7.15 9.43
C GLN A 99 -2.26 5.76 9.42
N LEU A 100 -2.27 5.04 8.29
CA LEU A 100 -1.48 3.80 8.14
C LEU A 100 0.01 4.08 8.23
N ALA A 101 0.49 5.12 7.53
CA ALA A 101 1.90 5.50 7.54
C ALA A 101 2.39 5.98 8.91
N ASP A 102 1.51 6.65 9.65
CA ASP A 102 1.74 7.11 11.02
C ASP A 102 1.55 6.02 12.08
N HIS A 103 1.15 4.80 11.69
CA HIS A 103 0.79 3.70 12.61
C HIS A 103 -0.32 4.08 13.62
N LYS A 104 -1.32 4.86 13.17
CA LYS A 104 -2.44 5.35 13.99
C LYS A 104 -3.73 4.55 13.83
N LEU A 105 -3.87 3.76 12.77
CA LEU A 105 -5.03 2.89 12.61
C LEU A 105 -4.87 1.60 13.43
N ARG A 106 -5.91 1.29 14.19
CA ARG A 106 -6.04 -0.02 14.86
C ARG A 106 -6.56 -1.01 13.83
N LEU A 107 -5.69 -1.91 13.39
CA LEU A 107 -6.02 -2.96 12.43
C LEU A 107 -6.13 -4.31 13.12
N GLN A 108 -6.84 -5.23 12.48
CA GLN A 108 -6.86 -6.64 12.85
C GLN A 108 -5.48 -7.28 12.69
N GLU A 109 -4.77 -6.92 11.62
CA GLU A 109 -3.44 -7.42 11.30
C GLU A 109 -2.53 -6.27 10.84
N GLY A 110 -1.23 -6.40 11.12
CA GLY A 110 -0.24 -5.42 10.69
C GLY A 110 -0.07 -5.41 9.17
N THR A 111 -0.10 -4.22 8.56
CA THR A 111 0.04 -4.05 7.10
C THR A 111 1.48 -3.82 6.64
N TYR A 112 2.37 -3.44 7.57
CA TYR A 112 3.74 -2.97 7.30
C TYR A 112 3.81 -1.83 6.28
N PHE A 113 2.70 -1.12 6.06
CA PHE A 113 2.64 0.01 5.15
C PHE A 113 3.59 1.13 5.59
N ASP A 114 3.60 1.45 6.89
CA ASP A 114 4.49 2.41 7.52
C ASP A 114 5.98 2.10 7.27
N TYR A 115 6.37 0.83 7.37
CA TYR A 115 7.73 0.38 7.09
C TYR A 115 8.10 0.59 5.62
N ARG A 116 7.19 0.26 4.70
CA ARG A 116 7.42 0.40 3.24
C ARG A 116 7.55 1.85 2.82
N VAL A 117 6.69 2.75 3.32
CA VAL A 117 6.76 4.17 2.98
C VAL A 117 8.00 4.85 3.60
N LYS A 118 8.39 4.46 4.82
CA LYS A 118 9.65 4.91 5.44
C LYS A 118 10.87 4.47 4.63
N ALA A 119 10.87 3.25 4.11
CA ALA A 119 11.95 2.75 3.25
C ALA A 119 12.08 3.55 1.95
N GLN A 120 10.98 4.00 1.35
CA GLN A 120 11.02 4.83 0.14
C GLN A 120 11.67 6.19 0.36
N VAL A 121 11.57 6.74 1.58
CA VAL A 121 12.18 8.04 1.94
C VAL A 121 13.58 7.89 2.55
N GLY A 122 14.21 6.73 2.40
CA GLY A 122 15.61 6.49 2.79
C GLY A 122 15.81 6.12 4.25
N ASN A 123 14.74 5.95 5.04
CA ASN A 123 14.86 5.37 6.37
C ASN A 123 15.20 3.88 6.21
N LYS A 124 16.12 3.36 7.03
CA LYS A 124 16.48 1.93 7.05
C LYS A 124 15.76 1.25 8.21
N PRO A 125 14.47 0.88 8.08
CA PRO A 125 13.88 0.03 9.10
C PRO A 125 14.65 -1.28 9.17
N GLU A 126 14.73 -1.88 10.36
CA GLU A 126 15.10 -3.29 10.50
C GLU A 126 14.06 -4.13 9.73
N LEU A 127 14.36 -4.42 8.47
CA LEU A 127 13.49 -5.22 7.61
C LEU A 127 13.51 -6.65 8.13
N ARG A 128 12.62 -6.97 9.06
CA ARG A 128 12.20 -8.36 9.27
C ARG A 128 11.60 -8.87 7.95
N SER A 129 11.83 -10.15 7.66
CA SER A 129 11.54 -10.90 6.42
C SER A 129 10.13 -10.73 5.80
N PHE A 130 9.78 -9.53 5.33
CA PHE A 130 8.52 -9.20 4.66
C PHE A 130 8.78 -8.57 3.27
N SER A 131 9.86 -9.01 2.62
CA SER A 131 10.43 -8.38 1.42
C SER A 131 9.51 -8.34 0.19
N LEU A 132 8.39 -9.07 0.20
CA LEU A 132 7.56 -9.30 -0.99
C LEU A 132 6.29 -8.44 -1.05
N THR A 133 5.82 -7.83 0.05
CA THR A 133 4.58 -7.02 0.02
C THR A 133 4.76 -5.73 -0.77
N ASN A 134 4.17 -5.60 -1.95
CA ASN A 134 4.23 -4.38 -2.78
C ASN A 134 2.84 -3.86 -3.18
N ALA A 135 1.77 -4.53 -2.72
CA ALA A 135 0.40 -4.06 -2.85
C ALA A 135 -0.39 -4.32 -1.57
N TRP A 136 -1.47 -3.57 -1.41
CA TRP A 136 -2.42 -3.70 -0.31
C TRP A 136 -3.83 -3.65 -0.84
N PHE A 137 -4.74 -4.37 -0.19
CA PHE A 137 -6.14 -4.43 -0.56
C PHE A 137 -7.03 -4.24 0.67
N ASP A 138 -7.68 -3.08 0.75
CA ASP A 138 -8.82 -2.86 1.62
C ASP A 138 -10.09 -3.26 0.87
N PHE A 139 -10.48 -4.51 1.04
CA PHE A 139 -11.68 -5.07 0.43
C PHE A 139 -12.98 -4.63 1.13
N GLN A 140 -12.90 -3.96 2.29
CA GLN A 140 -14.05 -3.33 2.95
C GLN A 140 -14.44 -2.01 2.27
N ASN A 141 -13.45 -1.33 1.69
CA ASN A 141 -13.60 -0.07 0.95
C ASN A 141 -13.43 -0.19 -0.56
N ASP A 142 -13.23 -1.40 -1.09
CA ASP A 142 -13.09 -1.66 -2.53
C ASP A 142 -11.93 -0.90 -3.18
N VAL A 143 -10.77 -0.89 -2.49
CA VAL A 143 -9.59 -0.17 -2.97
C VAL A 143 -8.30 -0.95 -2.78
N LEU A 144 -7.50 -0.98 -3.84
CA LEU A 144 -6.15 -1.51 -3.87
C LEU A 144 -5.17 -0.36 -4.06
N TRP A 145 -3.95 -0.51 -3.54
CA TRP A 145 -2.91 0.47 -3.79
C TRP A 145 -1.50 -0.14 -3.79
N THR A 146 -0.60 0.60 -4.41
CA THR A 146 0.83 0.34 -4.53
C THR A 146 1.61 1.62 -4.23
N LEU A 147 2.93 1.50 -4.07
CA LEU A 147 3.82 2.64 -3.82
C LEU A 147 4.64 3.06 -5.04
N THR A 148 4.46 2.38 -6.17
CA THR A 148 5.11 2.71 -7.43
C THR A 148 4.10 2.67 -8.58
N GLU A 149 4.34 3.48 -9.60
CA GLU A 149 3.52 3.51 -10.81
C GLU A 149 3.62 2.18 -11.58
N ASP A 150 4.80 1.55 -11.59
CA ASP A 150 5.01 0.27 -12.27
C ASP A 150 4.24 -0.85 -11.59
N ASP A 151 4.22 -0.89 -10.25
CA ASP A 151 3.36 -1.83 -9.52
C ASP A 151 1.88 -1.55 -9.80
N GLN A 152 1.46 -0.29 -9.98
CA GLN A 152 0.07 0.03 -10.34
C GLN A 152 -0.28 -0.51 -11.74
N LYS A 153 0.62 -0.34 -12.73
CA LYS A 153 0.45 -0.91 -14.08
C LYS A 153 0.36 -2.43 -14.04
N ASN A 154 1.24 -3.07 -13.27
CA ASN A 154 1.21 -4.52 -13.05
C ASN A 154 -0.10 -4.97 -12.39
N LEU A 155 -0.55 -4.24 -11.37
CA LEU A 155 -1.81 -4.50 -10.69
C LEU A 155 -3.00 -4.44 -11.65
N LEU A 156 -3.06 -3.39 -12.49
CA LEU A 156 -4.13 -3.25 -13.49
C LEU A 156 -4.16 -4.42 -14.47
N SER A 157 -2.99 -4.83 -14.99
CA SER A 157 -2.90 -6.00 -15.87
C SER A 157 -3.47 -7.24 -15.21
N VAL A 158 -3.08 -7.50 -13.95
CA VAL A 158 -3.56 -8.67 -13.19
C VAL A 158 -5.07 -8.60 -12.94
N LEU A 159 -5.60 -7.42 -12.62
CA LEU A 159 -7.04 -7.23 -12.38
C LEU A 159 -7.86 -7.47 -13.66
N GLU A 160 -7.37 -7.02 -14.81
CA GLU A 160 -8.02 -7.30 -16.10
C GLU A 160 -7.97 -8.80 -16.44
N ASP A 161 -6.85 -9.48 -16.20
CA ASP A 161 -6.73 -10.93 -16.41
C ASP A 161 -7.70 -11.72 -15.51
N ILE A 162 -7.85 -11.31 -14.24
CA ILE A 162 -8.81 -11.91 -13.30
C ILE A 162 -10.24 -11.71 -13.83
N LYS A 163 -10.58 -10.48 -14.24
CA LYS A 163 -11.91 -10.13 -14.77
C LYS A 163 -12.25 -10.97 -16.01
N GLN A 164 -11.32 -11.10 -16.96
CA GLN A 164 -11.49 -11.94 -18.16
C GLN A 164 -11.66 -13.41 -17.80
N THR A 165 -10.84 -13.93 -16.87
CA THR A 165 -10.91 -15.32 -16.40
C THR A 165 -12.24 -15.64 -15.72
N TRP A 166 -12.86 -14.69 -15.04
CA TRP A 166 -14.16 -14.87 -14.41
C TRP A 166 -15.32 -14.73 -15.39
N ALA A 167 -15.17 -13.95 -16.45
CA ALA A 167 -16.19 -13.81 -17.49
C ALA A 167 -16.26 -15.03 -18.42
N SER A 168 -15.19 -15.83 -18.52
CA SER A 168 -15.12 -17.04 -19.35
C SER A 168 -15.57 -18.33 -18.64
N LYS A 169 -15.96 -18.24 -17.37
CA LYS A 169 -16.47 -19.34 -16.55
C LYS A 169 -17.96 -19.20 -16.31
#